data_AF-U6Q1Q0-F1
#
_entry.id   AF-U6Q1Q0-F1
#
_cell.length_a   1.000
_cell.length_b   1.000
_cell.length_c   1.000
_cell.angle_alpha   90.00
_cell.angle_beta   90.00
_cell.angle_gamma   90.00
#
_symmetry.space_group_name_H-M   'P 1'
#
loop_
_entity.id
_entity.type
_entity.pdbx_description
1 polymer ?
#
loop_
_entity_poly.entity_id
_entity_poly.type
_entity_poly.pdbx_seq_one_letter_code
_entity_poly.pdbx_strand_id
1 'polypeptide(L)'
;KTLQDETKIKLNAVQSMSRVGRCIDNGPMEAFWGTLKSEMYYLRKFSIFEELEQAIDEYIKFYNTKRLQKKLKGMAPIEYRSHTLAA
;
A
#
# COMPACT_ATOMS: atom_id res chain seq x y z
N LYS A 1 -11.48 7.02 -23.36
CA LYS A 1 -10.13 6.82 -22.80
C LYS A 1 -10.34 6.52 -21.32
N THR A 2 -9.73 5.48 -20.75
CA THR A 2 -9.99 5.17 -19.33
C THR A 2 -9.28 6.20 -18.44
N LEU A 3 -9.77 6.43 -17.22
CA LEU A 3 -9.09 7.26 -16.21
C LEU A 3 -7.61 6.88 -16.04
N GLN A 4 -7.29 5.60 -16.19
CA GLN A 4 -5.93 5.08 -16.11
C GLN A 4 -5.05 5.56 -17.28
N ASP A 5 -5.58 5.65 -18.50
CA ASP A 5 -4.85 6.13 -19.67
C ASP A 5 -4.58 7.63 -19.61
N GLU A 6 -5.52 8.40 -19.07
CA GLU A 6 -5.33 9.83 -18.83
C GLU A 6 -4.25 10.10 -17.78
N THR A 7 -4.22 9.28 -16.73
CA THR A 7 -3.23 9.39 -15.65
C THR A 7 -1.82 9.08 -16.15
N LYS A 8 -1.64 8.03 -16.97
CA LYS A 8 -0.33 7.69 -17.58
C LYS A 8 0.25 8.86 -18.37
N ILE A 9 -0.58 9.51 -19.18
CA ILE A 9 -0.18 10.65 -20.01
C ILE A 9 0.18 11.86 -19.14
N LYS A 10 -0.66 12.18 -18.15
CA LYS A 10 -0.41 13.30 -17.22
C LYS A 10 0.89 13.12 -16.44
N LEU A 11 1.20 11.90 -16.01
CA LEU A 11 2.40 11.60 -15.22
C LEU A 11 3.64 11.29 -16.06
N ASN A 12 3.55 11.31 -17.39
CA ASN A 12 4.59 10.82 -18.30
C ASN A 12 5.12 9.43 -17.91
N ALA A 13 4.22 8.54 -17.48
CA ALA A 13 4.56 7.24 -16.94
C ALA A 13 4.35 6.14 -17.99
N VAL A 14 5.31 5.21 -18.07
CA VAL A 14 5.21 4.02 -18.91
C VAL A 14 4.49 2.93 -18.14
N GLN A 15 3.42 2.37 -18.70
CA GLN A 15 2.78 1.20 -18.11
C GLN A 15 3.67 -0.03 -18.32
N SER A 16 4.06 -0.66 -17.22
CA SER A 16 4.73 -1.96 -17.22
C SER A 16 3.77 -3.02 -16.69
N MET A 17 3.64 -4.12 -17.42
CA MET A 17 2.83 -5.28 -17.02
C MET A 17 3.70 -6.53 -17.08
N SER A 18 3.71 -7.30 -16.00
CA SER A 18 4.30 -8.64 -16.00
C SER A 18 3.54 -9.57 -16.96
N ARG A 19 4.22 -10.62 -17.46
CA ARG A 19 3.55 -11.66 -18.26
C ARG A 19 2.44 -12.33 -17.43
N VAL A 20 1.39 -12.80 -18.10
CA VAL A 20 0.34 -13.61 -17.47
C VAL A 20 0.97 -14.75 -16.67
N GLY A 21 0.53 -14.92 -15.42
CA GLY A 21 1.10 -15.91 -14.49
C GLY A 21 2.36 -15.46 -13.74
N ARG A 22 2.84 -14.22 -13.92
CA ARG A 22 3.91 -13.63 -13.08
C ARG A 22 3.37 -12.45 -12.28
N CYS A 23 3.13 -12.68 -10.99
CA CYS A 23 2.57 -11.69 -10.06
C CYS A 23 3.60 -11.12 -9.08
N ILE A 24 4.88 -11.04 -9.48
CA ILE A 24 5.99 -10.65 -8.59
C ILE A 24 5.78 -9.24 -8.04
N ASP A 25 5.27 -8.35 -8.89
CA ASP A 25 4.88 -6.97 -8.56
C ASP A 25 3.62 -6.90 -7.69
N ASN A 26 2.65 -7.78 -7.94
CA ASN A 26 1.37 -7.77 -7.25
C ASN A 26 1.41 -8.40 -5.84
N GLY A 27 2.24 -9.43 -5.63
CA GLY A 27 2.31 -10.16 -4.35
C GLY A 27 2.53 -9.26 -3.12
N PRO A 28 3.46 -8.29 -3.14
CA PRO A 28 3.61 -7.32 -2.04
C PRO A 28 2.35 -6.50 -1.77
N MET A 29 1.64 -6.08 -2.82
CA MET A 29 0.40 -5.31 -2.67
C MET A 29 -0.74 -6.18 -2.14
N GLU A 30 -0.86 -7.43 -2.58
CA GLU A 30 -1.82 -8.39 -2.02
C GLU A 30 -1.58 -8.63 -0.53
N ALA A 31 -0.32 -8.79 -0.13
CA ALA A 31 0.04 -8.95 1.28
C ALA A 31 -0.33 -7.71 2.11
N PHE A 32 -0.08 -6.50 1.59
CA PHE A 32 -0.50 -5.25 2.23
C PHE A 32 -2.02 -5.21 2.42
N TRP A 33 -2.79 -5.48 1.37
CA TRP A 33 -4.26 -5.45 1.43
C TRP A 33 -4.84 -6.51 2.35
N GLY A 34 -4.27 -7.72 2.36
CA GLY A 34 -4.66 -8.77 3.30
C GLY A 34 -4.47 -8.32 4.74
N THR A 35 -3.32 -7.71 5.03
CA THR A 35 -2.98 -7.18 6.36
C THR A 35 -3.91 -6.05 6.80
N LEU A 36 -4.13 -5.06 5.93
CA LEU A 36 -5.05 -3.95 6.19
C LEU A 36 -6.46 -4.45 6.50
N LYS A 37 -6.94 -5.42 5.72
CA LYS A 37 -8.28 -5.97 5.92
C LYS A 37 -8.40 -6.72 7.24
N SER A 38 -7.43 -7.58 7.56
CA SER A 38 -7.41 -8.38 8.79
C SER A 38 -7.27 -7.54 10.06
N GLU A 39 -6.48 -6.47 10.03
CA GLU A 39 -6.16 -5.72 11.25
C GLU A 39 -7.02 -4.48 11.46
N MET A 40 -7.73 -3.99 10.44
CA MET A 40 -8.55 -2.80 10.54
C MET A 40 -9.97 -3.04 10.03
N TYR A 41 -10.13 -3.46 8.78
CA TYR A 41 -11.44 -3.49 8.12
C TYR A 41 -12.39 -4.51 8.75
N TYR A 42 -11.97 -5.77 8.92
CA TYR A 42 -12.84 -6.84 9.43
C TYR A 42 -13.18 -6.71 10.92
N LEU A 43 -12.46 -5.84 11.65
CA LEU A 43 -12.66 -5.64 13.08
C LEU A 43 -13.69 -4.55 13.39
N ARG A 44 -14.20 -3.84 12.37
CA ARG A 44 -15.08 -2.69 12.53
C ARG A 44 -16.25 -2.77 11.54
N LYS A 45 -17.36 -2.13 11.89
CA LYS A 45 -18.46 -1.84 10.96
C LYS A 45 -18.41 -0.36 10.65
N PHE A 46 -18.60 -0.02 9.38
CA PHE A 46 -18.65 1.34 8.90
C PHE A 46 -20.06 1.63 8.43
N SER A 47 -20.61 2.76 8.86
CA SER A 47 -22.00 3.14 8.53
C SER A 47 -22.06 4.02 7.30
N ILE A 48 -21.01 4.82 7.06
CA ILE A 48 -20.89 5.70 5.90
C ILE A 48 -19.52 5.56 5.24
N PHE A 49 -19.42 6.01 3.99
CA PHE A 49 -18.21 5.88 3.19
C PHE A 49 -17.03 6.68 3.79
N GLU A 50 -17.31 7.87 4.31
CA GLU A 50 -16.33 8.81 4.86
C GLU A 50 -15.60 8.22 6.08
N GLU A 51 -16.32 7.45 6.92
CA GLU A 51 -15.71 6.74 8.05
C GLU A 51 -14.73 5.67 7.59
N LEU A 52 -15.09 4.93 6.53
CA LEU A 52 -14.23 3.91 5.94
C LEU A 52 -13.00 4.54 5.29
N GLU A 53 -13.18 5.62 4.54
CA GLU A 53 -12.11 6.39 3.91
C GLU A 53 -11.11 6.88 4.96
N GLN A 54 -11.61 7.54 6.03
CA GLN A 54 -10.76 8.01 7.12
C GLN A 54 -10.00 6.86 7.80
N ALA A 55 -10.66 5.73 8.06
CA ALA A 55 -9.99 4.58 8.68
C ALA A 55 -8.90 3.97 7.78
N ILE A 56 -9.10 3.97 6.46
CA ILE A 56 -8.09 3.54 5.49
C ILE A 56 -6.89 4.50 5.53
N ASP A 57 -7.12 5.81 5.50
CA ASP A 57 -6.06 6.82 5.53
C ASP A 57 -5.23 6.75 6.82
N GLU A 58 -5.89 6.63 7.97
CA GLU A 58 -5.24 6.47 9.26
C GLU A 58 -4.40 5.20 9.32
N TYR A 59 -4.92 4.09 8.79
CA TYR A 59 -4.21 2.83 8.75
C TYR A 59 -2.99 2.88 7.80
N ILE A 60 -3.12 3.49 6.62
CA ILE A 60 -1.99 3.68 5.69
C ILE A 60 -0.89 4.53 6.35
N LYS A 61 -1.27 5.60 7.04
CA LYS A 61 -0.32 6.44 7.79
C LYS A 61 0.37 5.62 8.89
N PHE A 62 -0.37 4.86 9.68
CA PHE A 62 0.18 3.95 10.69
C PHE A 62 1.13 2.92 10.07
N TYR A 63 0.71 2.24 9.00
CA TYR A 63 1.48 1.21 8.33
C TYR A 63 2.85 1.75 7.87
N ASN A 64 2.88 2.94 7.27
CA ASN A 64 4.11 3.51 6.73
C ASN A 64 5.03 4.12 7.80
N THR A 65 4.47 4.68 8.88
CA THR A 65 5.24 5.52 9.82
C THR A 65 5.50 4.88 11.18
N LYS A 66 4.73 3.85 11.57
CA LYS A 66 4.76 3.29 12.92
C LYS A 66 4.79 1.77 12.98
N ARG A 67 4.34 1.06 11.94
CA ARG A 67 4.26 -0.39 11.95
C ARG A 67 5.63 -1.04 11.86
N LEU A 68 6.09 -1.61 12.96
CA LEU A 68 7.34 -2.36 13.00
C LEU A 68 7.19 -3.70 12.28
N GLN A 69 8.17 -4.03 11.44
CA GLN A 69 8.16 -5.29 10.71
C GLN A 69 9.45 -6.09 10.93
N LYS A 70 9.31 -7.37 11.30
CA LYS A 70 10.47 -8.27 11.51
C LYS A 70 11.37 -8.35 10.26
N LYS A 71 10.77 -8.38 9.07
CA LYS A 71 11.50 -8.36 7.79
C LYS A 71 12.29 -7.07 7.55
N LEU A 72 11.88 -5.97 8.18
CA LEU A 72 12.53 -4.66 8.10
C LEU A 72 13.40 -4.38 9.35
N LYS A 73 13.96 -5.42 9.97
CA LYS A 73 14.78 -5.31 11.19
C LYS A 73 14.07 -4.57 12.35
N GLY A 74 12.74 -4.68 12.42
CA GLY A 74 11.95 -4.01 13.44
C GLY A 74 11.76 -2.51 13.20
N MET A 75 11.99 -2.01 11.99
CA MET A 75 11.73 -0.62 11.59
C MET A 75 10.35 -0.48 10.93
N ALA A 76 9.81 0.74 10.93
CA ALA A 76 8.72 1.12 10.05
C ALA A 76 9.18 1.23 8.58
N PRO A 77 8.29 1.06 7.59
CA PRO A 77 8.64 1.15 6.18
C PRO A 77 9.40 2.42 5.78
N ILE A 78 8.98 3.59 6.30
CA ILE A 78 9.66 4.86 5.99
C ILE A 78 11.06 4.92 6.61
N GLU A 79 11.22 4.41 7.83
CA GLU A 79 12.52 4.38 8.52
C GLU A 79 13.49 3.44 7.79
N TYR A 80 13.00 2.26 7.40
CA TYR A 80 13.79 1.30 6.62
C TYR A 80 14.24 1.91 5.29
N ARG A 81 13.33 2.61 4.58
CA ARG A 81 13.67 3.31 3.33
C ARG A 81 14.77 4.35 3.55
N SER A 82 14.64 5.21 4.56
CA SER A 82 15.66 6.21 4.88
C SER A 82 17.00 5.57 5.27
N HIS A 83 16.99 4.51 6.07
CA HIS A 83 18.20 3.76 6.43
C HIS A 83 18.88 3.15 5.19
N THR A 84 18.12 2.58 4.26
CA THR A 84 18.70 1.99 3.03
C THR A 84 19.22 3.01 2.02
N LEU A 85 18.72 4.25 2.06
CA LEU A 85 19.19 5.33 1.18
C LEU A 85 20.44 6.02 1.73
N ALA A 86 20.67 5.94 3.03
CA ALA A 86 21.85 6.51 3.69
C ALA A 86 23.05 5.53 3.76
N ALA A 87 22.84 4.27 3.38
CA ALA A 87 23.84 3.20 3.34
C ALA A 87 24.38 3.00 1.92
#